data_AF-A0A1N7DNJ3-F1
#
_entry.id   AF-A0A1N7DNJ3-F1
#
_cell.length_a   1.000
_cell.length_b   1.000
_cell.length_c   1.000
_cell.angle_alpha   90.00
_cell.angle_beta   90.00
_cell.angle_gamma   90.00
#
_symmetry.space_group_name_H-M   'P 1'
#
loop_
_entity.id
_entity.type
_entity.pdbx_description
1 polymer ?
#
loop_
_entity_poly.entity_id
_entity_poly.type
_entity_poly.pdbx_seq_one_letter_code
_entity_poly.pdbx_strand_id
1 'polypeptide(L)'
;MLGKLGGAKAEAAFLRLLESGWFQLVDLSEPDLSRIAVLIERYHDLPLGAADASVVAVAERMRVTEVMTIDIRDFSVIRPVHVPALTLLPA
;
A
#
# COMPACT_ATOMS: atom_id res chain seq x y z
N MET A 1 2.23 2.33 -14.80
CA MET A 1 3.70 2.14 -14.88
C MET A 1 4.08 0.81 -15.54
N LEU A 2 3.44 -0.31 -15.24
CA LEU A 2 3.78 -1.63 -15.82
C LEU A 2 3.68 -1.68 -17.35
N GLY A 3 2.55 -1.26 -17.96
CA GLY A 3 2.44 -1.21 -19.42
C GLY A 3 3.43 -0.24 -20.08
N LYS A 4 3.76 0.87 -19.40
CA LYS A 4 4.70 1.89 -19.89
C LYS A 4 6.17 1.44 -19.82
N LEU A 5 6.54 0.69 -18.77
CA LEU A 5 7.93 0.29 -18.50
C LEU A 5 8.25 -1.14 -18.96
N GLY A 6 7.29 -2.05 -18.92
CA GLY A 6 7.45 -3.48 -19.25
C GLY A 6 6.66 -3.96 -20.48
N GLY A 7 5.81 -3.10 -21.07
CA GLY A 7 4.98 -3.44 -22.22
C GLY A 7 3.81 -4.39 -21.89
N ALA A 8 2.93 -4.59 -22.88
CA ALA A 8 1.68 -5.36 -22.70
C ALA A 8 1.89 -6.82 -22.25
N LYS A 9 3.00 -7.46 -22.65
CA LYS A 9 3.32 -8.83 -22.22
C LYS A 9 3.62 -8.92 -20.73
N ALA A 10 4.38 -7.97 -20.17
CA ALA A 10 4.69 -7.95 -18.75
C ALA A 10 3.44 -7.62 -17.91
N GLU A 11 2.62 -6.69 -18.38
CA GLU A 11 1.34 -6.35 -17.74
C GLU A 11 0.38 -7.56 -17.70
N ALA A 12 0.22 -8.28 -18.81
CA ALA A 12 -0.58 -9.50 -18.82
C ALA A 12 0.00 -10.61 -17.92
N ALA A 13 1.33 -10.75 -17.87
CA ALA A 13 1.98 -11.72 -16.97
C ALA A 13 1.74 -11.38 -15.49
N PHE A 14 1.78 -10.10 -15.14
CA PHE A 14 1.46 -9.65 -13.78
C PHE A 14 0.02 -9.98 -13.39
N LEU A 15 -0.95 -9.76 -14.28
CA LEU A 15 -2.35 -10.12 -14.01
C LEU A 15 -2.55 -11.62 -13.80
N ARG A 16 -1.87 -12.47 -14.59
CA ARG A 16 -1.89 -13.93 -14.40
C ARG A 16 -1.26 -14.36 -13.08
N LEU A 17 -0.23 -13.64 -12.63
CA LEU A 17 0.37 -13.89 -11.31
C LEU A 17 -0.62 -13.57 -10.18
N LEU A 18 -1.41 -12.49 -10.31
CA LEU A 18 -2.49 -12.21 -9.36
C LEU A 18 -3.56 -13.29 -9.35
N GLU A 19 -3.94 -13.80 -10.53
CA GLU A 19 -4.91 -14.91 -10.66
C GLU A 19 -4.40 -16.23 -10.05
N SER A 20 -3.08 -16.45 -10.06
CA SER A 20 -2.47 -17.70 -9.59
C SER A 20 -2.60 -17.94 -8.07
N GLY A 21 -3.11 -16.99 -7.30
CA GLY A 21 -3.26 -17.10 -5.84
C GLY A 21 -1.97 -16.89 -5.05
N TRP A 22 -0.87 -16.52 -5.72
CA TRP A 22 0.37 -16.13 -5.05
C TRP A 22 0.20 -14.88 -4.16
N PHE A 23 -0.78 -14.04 -4.47
CA PHE A 23 -1.17 -12.88 -3.68
C PHE A 23 -2.60 -13.04 -3.20
N GLN A 24 -2.85 -12.61 -1.96
CA GLN A 24 -4.20 -12.37 -1.49
C GLN A 24 -4.61 -10.95 -1.91
N LEU A 25 -5.61 -10.86 -2.79
CA LEU A 25 -6.26 -9.58 -3.08
C LEU A 25 -7.13 -9.19 -1.88
N VAL A 26 -6.99 -7.94 -1.45
CA VAL A 26 -7.69 -7.41 -0.28
C VAL A 26 -8.57 -6.25 -0.72
N ASP A 27 -9.87 -6.42 -0.54
CA ASP A 27 -10.85 -5.36 -0.81
C ASP A 27 -10.79 -4.29 0.29
N LEU A 28 -10.95 -3.03 -0.13
CA LEU A 28 -11.14 -1.91 0.78
C LEU A 28 -12.58 -1.94 1.32
N SER A 29 -12.71 -1.92 2.63
CA SER A 29 -14.00 -1.77 3.31
C SER A 29 -14.29 -0.30 3.61
N GLU A 30 -15.54 0.02 3.97
CA GLU A 30 -15.92 1.38 4.38
C GLU A 30 -15.08 1.93 5.56
N PRO A 31 -14.72 1.12 6.59
CA PRO A 31 -13.75 1.54 7.60
C PRO A 31 -12.39 1.92 7.02
N ASP A 32 -11.90 1.21 6.00
CA ASP A 32 -10.62 1.55 5.37
C ASP A 32 -10.72 2.89 4.64
N LEU A 33 -11.82 3.16 3.95
CA LEU A 33 -12.05 4.44 3.27
C LEU A 33 -12.05 5.61 4.27
N SER A 34 -12.73 5.42 5.40
CA SER A 34 -12.74 6.40 6.49
C SER A 34 -11.33 6.62 7.04
N ARG A 35 -10.57 5.53 7.20
CA ARG A 35 -9.20 5.60 7.71
C ARG A 35 -8.23 6.26 6.74
N ILE A 36 -8.38 6.00 5.44
CA ILE A 36 -7.63 6.61 4.34
C ILE A 36 -7.80 8.14 4.38
N ALA A 37 -9.04 8.63 4.49
CA ALA A 37 -9.29 10.07 4.59
C ALA A 37 -8.55 10.70 5.78
N VAL A 38 -8.63 10.08 6.96
CA VAL A 38 -7.91 10.56 8.16
C VAL A 38 -6.40 10.58 7.96
N LEU A 39 -5.83 9.60 7.25
CA LEU A 39 -4.40 9.55 6.97
C LEU A 39 -3.99 10.68 6.02
N ILE A 40 -4.74 10.90 4.95
CA ILE A 40 -4.47 11.97 3.97
C ILE A 40 -4.53 13.34 4.67
N GLU A 41 -5.55 13.59 5.49
CA GLU A 41 -5.67 14.84 6.24
C GLU A 41 -4.54 15.01 7.26
N ARG A 42 -4.21 13.94 8.01
CA ARG A 42 -3.15 13.97 9.03
C ARG A 42 -1.79 14.30 8.43
N TYR A 43 -1.47 13.67 7.30
CA TYR A 43 -0.18 13.79 6.67
C TYR A 43 -0.20 14.77 5.49
N HIS A 44 -1.11 15.75 5.42
CA HIS A 44 -1.28 16.62 4.25
C HIS A 44 -0.01 17.27 3.66
N ASP A 45 1.03 17.51 4.48
CA ASP A 45 2.34 18.03 4.04
C ASP A 45 3.19 16.98 3.29
N LEU A 46 2.90 15.70 3.49
CA LEU A 46 3.34 14.57 2.70
C LEU A 46 2.17 14.21 1.77
N PRO A 47 2.23 14.47 0.46
CA PRO A 47 1.10 14.25 -0.45
C PRO A 47 0.82 12.75 -0.67
N LEU A 48 0.43 12.06 0.40
CA LEU A 48 0.01 10.68 0.48
C LEU A 48 -1.19 10.53 -0.42
N GLY A 49 -1.00 9.84 -1.54
CA GLY A 49 -2.09 9.50 -2.43
C GLY A 49 -3.07 8.54 -1.73
N ALA A 50 -4.29 8.45 -2.27
CA ALA A 50 -5.26 7.45 -1.81
C ALA A 50 -4.70 6.01 -1.87
N ALA A 51 -3.83 5.71 -2.83
CA ALA A 51 -3.17 4.43 -2.95
C ALA A 51 -2.25 4.14 -1.73
N ASP A 52 -1.33 5.05 -1.40
CA ASP A 52 -0.38 4.83 -0.30
C ASP A 52 -1.10 4.79 1.06
N ALA A 53 -2.06 5.68 1.27
CA ALA A 53 -2.88 5.67 2.47
C ALA A 53 -3.70 4.37 2.61
N SER A 54 -4.13 3.78 1.49
CA SER A 54 -4.86 2.50 1.52
C SER A 54 -3.99 1.33 1.97
N VAL A 55 -2.71 1.31 1.60
CA VAL A 55 -1.76 0.31 2.07
C VAL A 55 -1.63 0.37 3.59
N VAL A 56 -1.50 1.57 4.16
CA VAL A 56 -1.40 1.77 5.61
C VAL A 56 -2.69 1.34 6.32
N ALA A 57 -3.85 1.75 5.82
CA ALA A 57 -5.15 1.37 6.40
C ALA A 57 -5.36 -0.16 6.40
N VAL A 58 -5.03 -0.83 5.29
CA VAL A 58 -5.10 -2.29 5.20
C VAL A 58 -4.08 -2.95 6.13
N ALA A 59 -2.86 -2.43 6.22
CA ALA A 59 -1.85 -2.95 7.14
C ALA A 59 -2.30 -2.85 8.60
N GLU A 60 -2.94 -1.75 8.99
CA GLU A 60 -3.55 -1.59 10.31
C GLU A 60 -4.66 -2.62 10.58
N ARG A 61 -5.61 -2.77 9.65
CA ARG A 61 -6.72 -3.73 9.77
C ARG A 61 -6.23 -5.18 9.86
N MET A 62 -5.26 -5.53 9.04
CA MET A 62 -4.70 -6.88 8.94
C MET A 62 -3.59 -7.15 9.96
N ARG A 63 -3.21 -6.14 10.75
CA ARG A 63 -2.06 -6.18 11.68
C ARG A 63 -0.74 -6.59 11.01
N VAL A 64 -0.55 -6.22 9.75
CA VAL A 64 0.68 -6.45 8.99
C VAL A 64 1.70 -5.39 9.38
N THR A 65 2.93 -5.80 9.67
CA THR A 65 4.00 -4.90 10.12
C THR A 65 5.02 -4.59 9.02
N GLU A 66 4.98 -5.33 7.92
CA GLU A 66 5.93 -5.25 6.81
C GLU A 66 5.25 -4.73 5.55
N VAL A 67 5.85 -3.74 4.88
CA VAL A 67 5.35 -3.18 3.62
C VAL A 67 6.48 -3.15 2.61
N MET A 68 6.27 -3.79 1.46
CA MET A 68 7.18 -3.68 0.33
C MET A 68 6.85 -2.44 -0.49
N THR A 69 7.75 -1.47 -0.52
CA THR A 69 7.56 -0.20 -1.24
C THR A 69 8.89 0.37 -1.70
N ILE A 70 8.86 1.05 -2.85
CA ILE A 70 9.99 1.88 -3.32
C ILE A 70 9.90 3.31 -2.77
N ASP A 71 8.75 3.71 -2.24
CA ASP A 71 8.55 5.02 -1.63
C ASP A 71 8.88 4.99 -0.14
N ILE A 72 10.17 4.75 0.13
CA ILE A 72 10.68 4.58 1.50
C ILE A 72 10.52 5.89 2.29
N ARG A 73 10.75 7.03 1.64
CA ARG A 73 10.71 8.33 2.29
C ARG A 73 9.33 8.60 2.86
N ASP A 74 8.28 8.45 2.06
CA ASP A 74 6.93 8.85 2.47
C ASP A 74 6.36 7.84 3.48
N PHE A 75 6.66 6.55 3.35
CA PHE A 75 6.23 5.53 4.32
C PHE A 75 7.01 5.58 5.66
N SER A 76 8.26 6.04 5.67
CA SER A 76 9.12 6.02 6.87
C SER A 76 8.62 6.93 8.02
N VAL A 77 7.85 7.95 7.68
CA VAL A 77 7.31 8.93 8.65
C VAL A 77 5.92 8.55 9.17
N ILE A 78 5.22 7.64 8.47
CA ILE A 78 3.89 7.22 8.87
C ILE A 78 3.97 6.35 10.13
N ARG A 79 3.06 6.62 11.06
CA ARG A 79 2.89 5.88 12.31
C ARG A 79 1.54 5.15 12.26
N PRO A 80 1.51 3.84 11.94
CA PRO A 80 0.28 3.07 11.95
C PRO A 80 -0.18 2.81 13.38
N VAL A 81 -1.47 2.56 13.59
CA VAL A 81 -2.04 2.45 14.95
C VAL A 81 -1.60 1.21 15.74
N HIS A 82 -1.14 0.15 15.06
CA HIS A 82 -0.84 -1.14 15.69
C HIS A 82 0.65 -1.37 15.96
N VAL A 83 1.55 -0.56 15.38
CA VAL A 83 3.00 -0.66 15.58
C VAL A 83 3.68 0.71 15.55
N PRO A 84 4.83 0.90 16.25
CA PRO A 84 5.53 2.19 16.27
C PRO A 84 6.01 2.66 14.88
N ALA A 85 6.34 1.74 13.98
CA ALA A 85 6.70 2.01 12.60
C ALA A 85 6.50 0.73 11.76
N LEU A 86 6.29 0.89 10.46
CA LEU A 86 6.33 -0.22 9.51
C LEU A 86 7.77 -0.62 9.23
N THR A 87 8.01 -1.93 9.09
CA THR A 87 9.22 -2.45 8.46
C THR A 87 9.08 -2.30 6.96
N LEU A 88 9.93 -1.51 6.32
CA LEU A 88 9.88 -1.28 4.88
C LEU A 88 10.83 -2.23 4.16
N LEU A 89 10.32 -2.85 3.08
CA LEU A 89 11.05 -3.81 2.26
C LEU A 89 11.18 -3.31 0.80
N PRO A 90 12.24 -3.71 0.07
CA PRO A 90 13.46 -4.30 0.61
C PRO A 90 14.21 -3.30 1.50
N ALA A 91 15.02 -3.82 2.42
CA ALA A 91 15.91 -2.99 3.26
C ALA A 91 17.11 -2.46 2.48
#